data_AF-A0A926URQ8-F1
#
_entry.id   AF-A0A926URQ8-F1
#
_cell.length_a   1.000
_cell.length_b   1.000
_cell.length_c   1.000
_cell.angle_alpha   90.00
_cell.angle_beta   90.00
_cell.angle_gamma   90.00
#
_symmetry.space_group_name_H-M   'P 1'
#
loop_
_entity.id
_entity.type
_entity.pdbx_description
1 polymer ?
#
loop_
_entity_poly.entity_id
_entity_poly.type
_entity_poly.pdbx_seq_one_letter_code
_entity_poly.pdbx_strand_id
1 'polypeptide(L)'
;MLLQELKEQAYKLSKGDIMQNLDKDEQELLDSIENDNWVSIPDSKLEIQRFQDIAKRQVSMQKIKLQVSIQDSDKIYRLANQLGFSASNFAEDIIHKYLKYELVEKSK
;
A
#
# COMPACT_ATOMS: atom_id res chain seq x y z
N MET A 1 -16.07 -7.03 34.77
CA MET A 1 -17.47 -6.94 34.32
C MET A 1 -17.74 -5.55 33.73
N LEU A 2 -17.72 -4.47 34.52
CA LEU A 2 -17.94 -3.09 34.05
C LEU A 2 -17.01 -2.63 32.89
N LEU A 3 -15.73 -2.98 32.93
CA LEU A 3 -14.77 -2.64 31.86
C LEU A 3 -15.04 -3.38 30.53
N GLN A 4 -15.66 -4.56 30.58
CA GLN A 4 -15.99 -5.34 29.39
C GLN A 4 -17.23 -4.74 28.72
N GLU A 5 -18.24 -4.42 29.52
CA GLU A 5 -19.48 -3.78 29.08
C GLU A 5 -19.22 -2.39 28.46
N LEU A 6 -18.34 -1.59 29.06
CA LEU A 6 -17.94 -0.29 28.51
C LEU A 6 -17.20 -0.41 27.17
N LYS A 7 -16.34 -1.44 27.00
CA LYS A 7 -15.66 -1.70 25.72
C LYS A 7 -16.65 -2.13 24.64
N GLU A 8 -17.61 -2.99 24.98
CA GLU A 8 -18.66 -3.42 24.05
C GLU A 8 -19.57 -2.26 23.64
N GLN A 9 -19.91 -1.37 24.56
CA GLN A 9 -20.69 -0.16 24.27
C GLN A 9 -19.92 0.80 23.36
N ALA A 10 -18.63 1.05 23.65
CA ALA A 10 -17.78 1.89 22.82
C ALA A 10 -17.59 1.32 21.40
N TYR A 11 -17.44 0.00 21.27
CA TYR A 11 -17.37 -0.69 19.98
C TYR A 11 -18.67 -0.53 19.19
N LYS A 12 -19.84 -0.68 19.83
CA LYS A 12 -21.15 -0.48 19.19
C LYS A 12 -21.36 0.97 18.73
N LEU A 13 -20.93 1.94 19.55
CA LEU A 13 -21.01 3.38 19.20
C LEU A 13 -20.12 3.70 17.99
N SER A 14 -18.85 3.27 18.04
CA SER A 14 -17.88 3.48 16.96
C SER A 14 -18.27 2.76 15.67
N LYS A 15 -18.87 1.56 15.75
CA LYS A 15 -19.34 0.82 14.58
C LYS A 15 -20.47 1.57 13.87
N GLY A 16 -21.39 2.19 14.62
CA GLY A 16 -22.48 3.00 14.06
C GLY A 16 -21.98 4.18 13.22
N ASP A 17 -20.95 4.89 13.70
CA ASP A 17 -20.37 6.03 12.97
C ASP A 17 -19.57 5.59 11.73
N ILE A 18 -18.91 4.43 11.77
CA ILE A 18 -18.17 3.86 10.64
C ILE A 18 -19.15 3.40 9.54
N MET A 19 -20.24 2.72 9.92
CA MET A 19 -21.23 2.22 8.97
C MET A 19 -21.94 3.34 8.19
N GLN A 20 -22.05 4.56 8.73
CA GLN A 20 -22.66 5.69 8.03
C GLN A 20 -21.81 6.26 6.88
N ASN A 21 -20.53 5.89 6.78
CA ASN A 21 -19.60 6.42 5.79
C ASN A 21 -19.07 5.36 4.80
N LEU A 22 -19.59 4.14 4.83
CA LEU A 22 -19.17 3.09 3.90
C LEU A 22 -19.82 3.32 2.54
N ASP A 23 -19.03 3.15 1.47
CA ASP A 23 -19.60 3.02 0.15
C ASP A 23 -20.29 1.65 -0.03
N LYS A 24 -20.93 1.48 -1.19
CA LYS A 24 -21.72 0.27 -1.46
C LYS A 24 -20.86 -0.99 -1.44
N ASP A 25 -19.66 -0.94 -2.00
CA ASP A 25 -18.78 -2.10 -2.10
C ASP A 25 -18.21 -2.45 -0.72
N GLU A 26 -17.90 -1.43 0.09
CA GLU A 26 -17.45 -1.58 1.47
C GLU A 26 -18.55 -2.18 2.38
N GLN A 27 -19.80 -1.72 2.22
CA GLN A 27 -20.93 -2.27 2.98
C GLN A 27 -21.21 -3.73 2.59
N GLU A 28 -21.19 -4.05 1.30
CA GLU A 28 -21.35 -5.43 0.82
C GLU A 28 -20.23 -6.35 1.33
N LEU A 29 -18.99 -5.88 1.35
CA LEU A 29 -17.86 -6.61 1.92
C LEU A 29 -18.04 -6.83 3.42
N LEU A 30 -18.43 -5.80 4.18
CA LEU A 30 -18.65 -5.91 5.62
C LEU A 30 -19.75 -6.93 5.92
N ASP A 31 -20.89 -6.84 5.25
CA ASP A 31 -22.01 -7.78 5.42
C ASP A 31 -21.58 -9.22 5.07
N SER A 32 -20.74 -9.41 4.04
CA SER A 32 -20.24 -10.74 3.68
C SER A 32 -19.32 -11.34 4.76
N ILE A 33 -18.52 -10.52 5.45
CA ILE A 33 -17.66 -10.93 6.56
C ILE A 33 -18.48 -11.26 7.80
N GLU A 34 -19.45 -10.42 8.17
CA GLU A 34 -20.24 -10.59 9.40
C GLU A 34 -21.16 -11.82 9.35
N ASN A 35 -21.62 -12.19 8.16
CA ASN A 35 -22.50 -13.34 7.98
C ASN A 35 -21.75 -14.67 7.74
N ASP A 36 -20.40 -14.67 7.75
CA ASP A 36 -19.54 -15.86 7.61
C ASP A 36 -19.89 -16.77 6.40
N ASN A 37 -20.34 -16.16 5.30
CA ASN A 37 -20.82 -16.86 4.10
C ASN A 37 -19.68 -17.27 3.14
N TRP A 38 -18.43 -17.32 3.60
CA TRP A 38 -17.27 -17.56 2.75
C TRP A 38 -17.08 -19.05 2.48
N VAL A 39 -17.09 -19.42 1.20
CA VAL A 39 -16.80 -20.78 0.77
C VAL A 39 -15.35 -20.88 0.33
N SER A 40 -14.65 -21.95 0.72
CA SER A 40 -13.27 -22.16 0.30
C SER A 40 -13.18 -22.33 -1.21
N ILE A 41 -12.23 -21.63 -1.82
CA ILE A 41 -11.92 -21.79 -3.24
C ILE A 41 -11.25 -23.15 -3.51
N PRO A 42 -11.37 -23.71 -4.72
CA PRO A 42 -10.55 -24.85 -5.15
C PRO A 42 -9.06 -24.54 -4.97
N ASP A 43 -8.26 -25.56 -4.65
CA ASP A 43 -6.80 -25.44 -4.45
C ASP A 43 -6.39 -24.35 -3.45
N SER A 44 -7.21 -24.09 -2.42
CA SER A 44 -7.00 -23.03 -1.43
C SER A 44 -5.59 -23.03 -0.80
N LYS A 45 -4.97 -24.20 -0.61
CA LYS A 45 -3.58 -24.31 -0.13
C LYS A 45 -2.57 -23.66 -1.09
N LEU A 46 -2.73 -23.88 -2.40
CA LEU A 46 -1.86 -23.30 -3.42
C LEU A 46 -2.04 -21.78 -3.46
N GLU A 47 -3.29 -21.31 -3.42
CA GLU A 47 -3.60 -19.88 -3.44
C GLU A 47 -3.07 -19.17 -2.19
N ILE A 48 -3.24 -19.77 -1.00
CA ILE A 48 -2.65 -19.27 0.25
C ILE A 48 -1.13 -19.16 0.10
N GLN A 49 -0.46 -20.20 -0.41
CA GLN A 49 0.98 -20.17 -0.62
C GLN A 49 1.39 -19.06 -1.60
N ARG A 50 0.66 -18.89 -2.71
CA ARG A 50 0.91 -17.84 -3.70
C ARG A 50 0.84 -16.45 -3.05
N PHE A 51 -0.19 -16.17 -2.27
CA PHE A 51 -0.34 -14.89 -1.59
C PHE A 51 0.73 -14.67 -0.51
N GLN A 52 1.10 -15.72 0.24
CA GLN A 52 2.21 -15.64 1.20
C GLN A 52 3.54 -15.30 0.53
N ASP A 53 3.83 -15.90 -0.62
CA ASP A 53 5.07 -15.63 -1.35
C ASP A 53 5.11 -14.20 -1.90
N ILE A 54 3.98 -13.69 -2.39
CA ILE A 54 3.84 -12.27 -2.79
C ILE A 54 4.10 -11.36 -1.58
N ALA A 55 3.47 -11.63 -0.43
CA ALA A 55 3.65 -10.84 0.78
C ALA A 55 5.11 -10.88 1.27
N LYS A 56 5.74 -12.06 1.29
CA LYS A 56 7.16 -12.21 1.65
C LYS A 56 8.06 -11.41 0.73
N ARG A 57 7.84 -11.46 -0.58
CA ARG A 57 8.61 -10.66 -1.54
C ARG A 57 8.52 -9.18 -1.21
N GLN A 58 7.30 -8.67 -1.01
CA GLN A 58 7.07 -7.26 -0.66
C GLN A 58 7.76 -6.85 0.65
N VAL A 59 7.67 -7.69 1.70
CA VAL A 59 8.32 -7.43 2.98
C VAL A 59 9.85 -7.50 2.88
N SER A 60 10.37 -8.41 2.06
CA SER A 60 11.80 -8.60 1.86
C SER A 60 12.45 -7.55 0.93
N MET A 61 11.65 -6.69 0.29
CA MET A 61 12.18 -5.61 -0.53
C MET A 61 13.04 -4.69 0.32
N GLN A 62 14.32 -4.61 -0.02
CA GLN A 62 15.25 -3.71 0.63
C GLN A 62 14.87 -2.27 0.28
N LYS A 63 14.73 -1.43 1.30
CA LYS A 63 14.43 0.00 1.15
C LYS A 63 15.70 0.79 1.39
N ILE A 64 16.05 1.65 0.45
CA ILE A 64 17.14 2.62 0.60
C ILE A 64 16.50 3.98 0.89
N LYS A 65 16.93 4.65 1.95
CA LYS A 65 16.58 6.05 2.21
C LYS A 65 17.62 6.93 1.55
N LEU A 66 17.20 7.78 0.62
CA LEU A 66 18.05 8.75 -0.05
C LEU A 66 17.86 10.13 0.60
N GLN A 67 18.95 10.76 1.01
CA GLN A 67 18.96 12.18 1.36
C GLN A 67 19.54 12.97 0.19
N VAL A 68 18.82 13.99 -0.27
CA VAL A 68 19.23 14.88 -1.36
C VAL A 68 19.14 16.33 -0.90
N SER A 69 19.81 17.23 -1.63
CA SER A 69 19.65 18.66 -1.38
C SER A 69 18.23 19.12 -1.71
N ILE A 70 17.78 20.21 -1.09
CA ILE A 70 16.47 20.82 -1.37
C ILE A 70 16.34 21.18 -2.86
N GLN A 71 17.43 21.65 -3.47
CA GLN A 71 17.46 22.02 -4.88
C GLN A 71 17.23 20.81 -5.79
N ASP A 72 17.77 19.65 -5.43
CA ASP A 72 17.61 18.42 -6.21
C ASP A 72 16.25 17.79 -5.99
N SER A 73 15.73 17.77 -4.75
CA SER A 73 14.36 17.31 -4.49
C SER A 73 13.35 18.10 -5.30
N ASP A 74 13.46 19.43 -5.29
CA ASP A 74 12.58 20.30 -6.07
C ASP A 74 12.62 20.01 -7.57
N LYS A 75 13.82 19.73 -8.13
CA LYS A 75 13.96 19.34 -9.54
C LYS A 75 13.31 18.00 -9.81
N ILE A 76 13.49 17.01 -8.93
CA ILE A 76 12.85 15.69 -9.04
C ILE A 76 11.33 15.85 -9.06
N TYR A 77 10.74 16.60 -8.11
CA TYR A 77 9.29 16.82 -8.06
C TYR A 77 8.76 17.52 -9.31
N ARG A 78 9.44 18.57 -9.79
CA ARG A 78 9.02 19.30 -11.00
C ARG A 78 9.03 18.39 -12.23
N LEU A 79 10.11 17.64 -12.44
CA LEU A 79 10.25 16.74 -13.58
C LEU A 79 9.26 15.57 -13.51
N ALA A 80 9.06 14.99 -12.33
CA ALA A 80 8.10 13.92 -12.13
C ALA A 80 6.67 14.37 -12.48
N ASN A 81 6.24 15.54 -11.99
CA ASN A 81 4.93 16.11 -12.30
C ASN A 81 4.75 16.38 -13.79
N GLN A 82 5.77 16.92 -14.48
CA GLN A 82 5.72 17.16 -15.92
C GLN A 82 5.52 15.88 -16.73
N LEU A 83 6.06 14.76 -16.26
CA LEU A 83 5.99 13.45 -16.91
C LEU A 83 4.81 12.60 -16.40
N GLY A 84 4.02 13.08 -15.44
CA GLY A 84 2.90 12.35 -14.85
C GLY A 84 3.30 11.22 -13.89
N PHE A 85 4.51 11.27 -13.33
CA PHE A 85 5.01 10.31 -12.35
C PHE A 85 4.94 10.87 -10.92
N SER A 86 4.90 9.96 -9.94
CA SER A 86 5.25 10.33 -8.56
C SER A 86 6.76 10.59 -8.45
N ALA A 87 7.18 11.47 -7.54
CA ALA A 87 8.60 11.72 -7.30
C ALA A 87 9.39 10.45 -6.93
N SER A 88 8.76 9.53 -6.19
CA SER A 88 9.36 8.24 -5.85
C SER A 88 9.60 7.36 -7.08
N ASN A 89 8.58 7.21 -7.93
CA ASN A 89 8.69 6.38 -9.15
C ASN A 89 9.71 6.97 -10.11
N PHE A 90 9.75 8.31 -10.23
CA PHE A 90 10.73 8.98 -11.09
C PHE A 90 12.17 8.81 -10.57
N ALA A 91 12.38 8.94 -9.26
CA ALA A 91 13.69 8.69 -8.65
C ALA A 91 14.13 7.22 -8.83
N GLU A 92 13.20 6.27 -8.67
CA GLU A 92 13.46 4.85 -8.92
C GLU A 92 13.87 4.59 -10.38
N ASP A 93 13.14 5.16 -11.35
CA ASP A 93 13.44 5.06 -12.78
C ASP A 93 14.84 5.62 -13.12
N ILE A 94 15.22 6.77 -12.56
CA ILE A 94 16.57 7.33 -12.73
C ILE A 94 17.64 6.34 -12.21
N ILE A 95 17.44 5.78 -11.01
CA ILE A 95 18.40 4.84 -10.42
C ILE A 95 18.51 3.59 -11.28
N HIS A 96 17.40 3.02 -11.74
CA HIS A 96 17.40 1.86 -12.64
C HIS A 96 18.13 2.14 -13.94
N LYS A 97 17.85 3.27 -14.59
CA LYS A 97 18.51 3.68 -15.84
C LYS A 97 20.00 3.90 -15.66
N TYR A 98 20.41 4.49 -14.54
CA TYR A 98 21.82 4.67 -14.21
C TYR A 98 22.53 3.32 -14.01
N LEU A 99 21.95 2.41 -13.23
CA LEU A 99 22.51 1.07 -13.00
C LEU A 99 22.55 0.20 -14.26
N LYS A 100 21.65 0.44 -15.23
CA LYS A 100 21.64 -0.21 -16.54
C LYS A 100 22.55 0.46 -17.58
N TYR A 101 23.30 1.50 -17.21
CA TYR A 101 24.14 2.29 -18.11
C TYR A 101 23.37 3.02 -19.24
N GLU A 102 22.07 3.23 -19.08
CA GLU A 102 21.24 4.04 -19.99
C GLU A 102 21.38 5.54 -19.70
N LEU A 103 21.75 5.90 -18.46
CA LEU A 103 22.18 7.24 -18.08
C LEU A 103 23.70 7.25 -17.87
N VAL A 104 24.40 7.99 -18.72
CA VAL A 104 25.86 8.18 -18.63
C VAL A 104 26.19 9.55 -18.06
N GLU A 105 27.22 9.62 -17.22
CA GLU A 105 27.76 10.89 -16.75
C GLU A 105 28.30 11.68 -17.94
N LYS A 106 27.86 12.92 -18.09
CA LYS A 106 28.43 13.82 -19.10
C LYS A 106 29.73 14.39 -18.55
N SER A 107 30.84 14.15 -19.24
CA SER A 107 32.10 14.83 -18.97
C SER A 107 31.91 16.35 -19.11
N LYS A 108 32.40 17.11 -18.13
CA LYS A 108 32.40 18.57 -18.16
C LYS A 108 33.22 19.12 -19.32
#